data_AF-A0A0C9VQ87-F1
#
_entry.id   AF-A0A0C9VQ87-F1
#
_cell.length_a   1.000
_cell.length_b   1.000
_cell.length_c   1.000
_cell.angle_alpha   90.00
_cell.angle_beta   90.00
_cell.angle_gamma   90.00
#
_symmetry.space_group_name_H-M   'P 1'
#
loop_
_entity.id
_entity.type
_entity.pdbx_description
1 polymer ?
#
loop_
_entity_poly.entity_id
_entity_poly.type
_entity_poly.pdbx_seq_one_letter_code
_entity_poly.pdbx_strand_id
1 'polypeptide(L)'
;FGSPVAAAQGIGYVQELVARLTHSRISISNSTTNSTIDNNPIQMPLDQPIYVDATHDVVIANLLVALNITSLAQGGPLPTDHIPQNQTYFVNKIAPFAANLVGQVLSCPAAANASHIRFILNDGVVPLTGVKGCKSSQDGLCPLDTFIAAMKERIEEVDFDFDCLANYTIADPTKITDGRPPPSVRPKMK
;
A
#
# COMPACT_ATOMS: atom_id res chain seq x y z
N PHE A 1 -8.27 4.87 3.38
CA PHE A 1 -9.15 3.68 3.42
C PHE A 1 -10.55 4.01 2.95
N GLY A 2 -11.24 5.02 3.52
CA GLY A 2 -12.61 5.39 3.12
C GLY A 2 -12.77 6.19 1.82
N SER A 3 -11.69 6.55 1.13
CA SER A 3 -11.76 7.23 -0.18
C SER A 3 -11.83 6.18 -1.30
N PRO A 4 -12.70 6.37 -2.32
CA PRO A 4 -12.85 5.42 -3.43
C PRO A 4 -11.65 5.38 -4.38
N VAL A 5 -10.68 6.30 -4.26
CA VAL A 5 -9.54 6.41 -5.19
C VAL A 5 -8.19 6.27 -4.51
N ALA A 6 -8.15 6.13 -3.18
CA ALA A 6 -6.91 6.16 -2.42
C ALA A 6 -5.96 5.00 -2.77
N ALA A 7 -6.50 3.80 -3.04
CA ALA A 7 -5.67 2.67 -3.46
C ALA A 7 -5.06 2.93 -4.84
N ALA A 8 -5.86 3.41 -5.80
CA ALA A 8 -5.40 3.74 -7.15
C ALA A 8 -4.34 4.85 -7.14
N GLN A 9 -4.50 5.89 -6.33
CA GLN A 9 -3.49 6.96 -6.23
C GLN A 9 -2.16 6.52 -5.62
N GLY A 10 -2.14 5.44 -4.83
CA GLY A 10 -0.91 4.88 -4.26
C GLY A 10 -0.33 3.70 -5.06
N ILE A 11 -1.05 3.17 -6.06
CA ILE A 11 -0.68 1.88 -6.66
C ILE A 11 0.60 1.94 -7.49
N GLY A 12 0.92 3.09 -8.10
CA GLY A 12 2.15 3.24 -8.87
C GLY A 12 3.40 3.04 -8.02
N TYR A 13 3.41 3.54 -6.78
CA TYR A 13 4.51 3.27 -5.85
C TYR A 13 4.60 1.79 -5.47
N VAL A 14 3.46 1.08 -5.39
CA VAL A 14 3.49 -0.38 -5.15
C VAL A 14 4.11 -1.11 -6.34
N GLN A 15 3.85 -0.67 -7.57
CA GLN A 15 4.53 -1.19 -8.78
C GLN A 15 6.04 -0.96 -8.72
N GLU A 16 6.47 0.25 -8.36
CA GLU A 16 7.88 0.59 -8.17
C GLU A 16 8.55 -0.20 -7.03
N LEU A 17 7.86 -0.39 -5.91
CA LEU A 17 8.34 -1.18 -4.79
C LEU A 17 8.54 -2.64 -5.21
N VAL A 18 7.56 -3.24 -5.91
CA VAL A 18 7.71 -4.60 -6.45
C VAL A 18 8.87 -4.67 -7.43
N ALA A 19 9.06 -3.66 -8.27
CA ALA A 19 10.19 -3.60 -9.19
C ALA A 19 11.55 -3.60 -8.46
N ARG A 20 11.68 -2.80 -7.39
CA ARG A 20 12.87 -2.77 -6.52
C ARG A 20 13.08 -4.11 -5.82
N LEU A 21 12.06 -4.69 -5.21
CA LEU A 21 12.16 -5.97 -4.48
C LEU A 21 12.45 -7.18 -5.37
N THR A 22 12.07 -7.13 -6.65
CA THR A 22 12.26 -8.23 -7.61
C THR A 22 13.40 -7.97 -8.60
N HIS A 23 14.08 -6.82 -8.48
CA HIS A 23 15.12 -6.36 -9.39
C HIS A 23 14.67 -6.43 -10.87
N SER A 24 13.38 -6.21 -11.12
CA SER A 24 12.73 -6.37 -12.42
C SER A 24 11.93 -5.12 -12.77
N ARG A 25 12.12 -4.57 -13.97
CA ARG A 25 11.45 -3.33 -14.39
C ARG A 25 9.94 -3.51 -14.54
N ILE A 26 9.22 -2.39 -14.38
CA ILE A 26 7.79 -2.30 -14.64
C ILE A 26 7.55 -2.51 -16.14
N SER A 27 6.76 -3.51 -16.50
CA SER A 27 6.46 -3.83 -17.90
C SER A 27 5.32 -3.00 -18.48
N ILE A 28 4.36 -2.60 -17.64
CA ILE A 28 3.16 -1.87 -18.03
C ILE A 28 2.99 -0.68 -17.08
N SER A 29 3.04 0.54 -17.63
CA SER A 29 2.76 1.78 -16.90
C SER A 29 1.32 2.21 -17.18
N ASN A 30 0.38 1.74 -16.37
CA ASN A 30 -1.06 1.99 -16.48
C ASN A 30 -1.64 2.68 -15.22
N SER A 31 -0.79 3.37 -14.46
CA SER A 31 -1.16 4.05 -13.22
C SER A 31 -0.44 5.40 -13.12
N THR A 32 -0.09 5.84 -11.91
CA THR A 32 0.73 7.03 -11.66
C THR A 32 2.22 6.87 -12.02
N THR A 33 2.68 5.68 -12.43
CA THR A 33 4.07 5.42 -12.88
C THR A 33 4.42 6.21 -14.14
N ASN A 34 5.70 6.55 -14.33
CA ASN A 34 6.19 7.23 -15.53
C ASN A 34 7.15 6.32 -16.32
N SER A 35 6.68 5.78 -17.44
CA SER A 35 7.45 4.84 -18.26
C SER A 35 8.78 5.37 -18.79
N THR A 36 8.98 6.69 -18.90
CA THR A 36 10.25 7.28 -19.31
C THR A 36 11.28 7.22 -18.18
N ILE A 37 10.84 7.45 -16.94
CA ILE A 37 11.68 7.43 -15.73
C ILE A 37 11.93 5.99 -15.28
N ASP A 38 10.87 5.19 -15.17
CA ASP A 38 10.91 3.85 -14.58
C ASP A 38 11.66 2.83 -15.46
N ASN A 39 11.75 3.10 -16.77
CA ASN A 39 12.55 2.29 -17.68
C ASN A 39 14.01 2.76 -17.82
N ASN A 40 14.38 3.87 -17.19
CA ASN A 40 15.73 4.41 -17.25
C ASN A 40 16.59 3.89 -16.08
N PRO A 41 17.67 3.11 -16.33
CA PRO A 41 18.55 2.58 -15.27
C PRO A 41 19.21 3.65 -14.40
N ILE A 42 19.36 4.87 -14.89
CA ILE A 42 19.98 5.97 -14.16
C ILE A 42 18.99 6.62 -13.19
N GLN A 43 17.73 6.77 -13.63
CA GLN A 43 16.71 7.46 -12.84
C GLN A 43 15.97 6.50 -11.89
N MET A 44 15.80 5.24 -12.28
CA MET A 44 15.20 4.19 -11.46
C MET A 44 16.10 2.95 -11.40
N PRO A 45 17.23 3.01 -10.65
CA PRO A 45 18.11 1.86 -10.47
C PRO A 45 17.44 0.79 -9.61
N LEU A 46 17.61 -0.49 -9.95
CA LEU A 46 16.98 -1.61 -9.24
C LEU A 46 17.94 -2.42 -8.35
N ASP A 47 19.20 -2.02 -8.29
CA ASP A 47 20.25 -2.68 -7.51
C ASP A 47 20.90 -1.68 -6.54
N GLN A 48 20.07 -1.08 -5.67
CA GLN A 48 20.54 -0.22 -4.59
C GLN A 48 20.18 -0.84 -3.24
N PRO A 49 21.06 -0.76 -2.23
CA PRO A 49 20.74 -1.27 -0.90
C PRO A 49 19.76 -0.35 -0.15
N ILE A 50 19.64 0.92 -0.56
CA ILE A 50 18.82 1.94 0.09
C ILE A 50 18.13 2.78 -0.98
N TYR A 51 16.84 2.99 -0.79
CA TYR A 51 16.00 3.90 -1.58
C TYR A 51 15.38 4.92 -0.63
N VAL A 52 15.29 6.18 -1.06
CA VAL A 52 14.69 7.26 -0.28
C VAL A 52 13.85 8.12 -1.21
N ASP A 53 12.54 8.13 -0.99
CA ASP A 53 11.58 8.96 -1.71
C ASP A 53 10.98 9.99 -0.74
N ALA A 54 10.94 11.25 -1.15
CA ALA A 54 10.31 12.33 -0.39
C ALA A 54 8.95 12.68 -1.01
N THR A 55 7.91 12.76 -0.18
CA THR A 55 6.54 12.98 -0.66
C THR A 55 5.69 13.73 0.35
N HIS A 56 4.40 13.89 0.06
CA HIS A 56 3.44 14.59 0.91
C HIS A 56 2.68 13.62 1.84
N ASP A 57 2.14 14.16 2.92
CA ASP A 57 1.28 13.47 3.89
C ASP A 57 0.14 12.66 3.24
N VAL A 58 -0.57 13.28 2.30
CA VAL A 58 -1.66 12.64 1.54
C VAL A 58 -1.17 11.45 0.72
N VAL A 59 0.07 11.51 0.22
CA VAL A 59 0.65 10.40 -0.55
C VAL A 59 1.00 9.27 0.40
N ILE A 60 1.65 9.52 1.55
CA ILE A 60 1.89 8.49 2.57
C ILE A 60 0.59 7.80 2.97
N ALA A 61 -0.48 8.57 3.21
CA ALA A 61 -1.79 8.01 3.52
C ALA A 61 -2.33 7.09 2.42
N ASN A 62 -2.18 7.47 1.14
CA ASN A 62 -2.55 6.63 0.00
C ASN A 62 -1.66 5.39 -0.13
N LEU A 63 -0.35 5.49 0.14
CA LEU A 63 0.57 4.35 0.11
C LEU A 63 0.15 3.27 1.10
N LEU A 64 -0.22 3.65 2.33
CA LEU A 64 -0.69 2.69 3.34
C LEU A 64 -1.95 1.93 2.88
N VAL A 65 -2.82 2.59 2.11
CA VAL A 65 -4.03 1.98 1.54
C VAL A 65 -3.70 1.07 0.36
N ALA A 66 -2.80 1.50 -0.53
CA ALA A 66 -2.35 0.71 -1.67
C ALA A 66 -1.60 -0.56 -1.23
N LEU A 67 -0.75 -0.46 -0.19
CA LEU A 67 -0.06 -1.57 0.47
C LEU A 67 -0.99 -2.46 1.32
N ASN A 68 -2.28 -2.14 1.40
CA ASN A 68 -3.28 -2.85 2.19
C ASN A 68 -2.95 -2.98 3.69
N ILE A 69 -2.41 -1.92 4.29
CA ILE A 69 -2.09 -1.83 5.74
C ILE A 69 -3.37 -1.53 6.53
N THR A 70 -4.33 -2.46 6.49
CA THR A 70 -5.65 -2.31 7.13
C THR A 70 -5.59 -2.29 8.65
N SER A 71 -4.46 -2.69 9.25
CA SER A 71 -4.20 -2.61 10.69
C SER A 71 -4.38 -1.19 11.26
N LEU A 72 -4.14 -0.16 10.44
CA LEU A 72 -4.31 1.26 10.82
C LEU A 72 -5.75 1.77 10.67
N ALA A 73 -6.67 0.95 10.17
CA ALA A 73 -8.07 1.30 9.93
C ALA A 73 -9.05 0.16 10.27
N GLN A 74 -8.70 -0.69 11.25
CA GLN A 74 -9.51 -1.83 11.66
C GLN A 74 -10.90 -1.47 12.16
N GLY A 75 -11.08 -0.26 12.72
CA GLY A 75 -12.38 0.26 13.16
C GLY A 75 -13.33 0.61 12.01
N GLY A 76 -12.88 0.48 10.76
CA GLY A 76 -13.66 0.84 9.58
C GLY A 76 -13.74 2.35 9.33
N PRO A 77 -14.71 2.80 8.52
CA PRO A 77 -14.86 4.21 8.17
C PRO A 77 -15.23 5.05 9.39
N LEU A 78 -14.65 6.25 9.47
CA LEU A 78 -14.95 7.17 10.57
C LEU A 78 -16.37 7.75 10.42
N PRO A 79 -17.16 7.80 11.51
CA PRO A 79 -18.45 8.47 11.50
C PRO A 79 -18.27 9.99 11.30
N THR A 80 -19.29 10.65 10.74
CA THR A 80 -19.26 12.09 10.44
C THR A 80 -19.92 12.95 11.50
N ASP A 81 -20.54 12.35 12.51
CA ASP A 81 -21.40 12.99 13.50
C ASP A 81 -20.91 12.85 14.95
N HIS A 82 -19.88 12.02 15.20
CA HIS A 82 -19.29 11.85 16.53
C HIS A 82 -17.84 11.35 16.47
N ILE A 83 -17.15 11.37 17.61
CA ILE A 83 -15.84 10.71 17.77
C ILE A 83 -16.09 9.26 18.20
N PRO A 84 -15.64 8.25 17.45
CA PRO A 84 -15.89 6.86 17.79
C PRO A 84 -15.09 6.43 19.03
N GLN A 85 -15.71 5.65 19.93
CA GLN A 85 -15.05 5.17 21.15
C GLN A 85 -13.79 4.34 20.88
N ASN A 86 -13.80 3.54 19.81
CA ASN A 86 -12.68 2.67 19.40
C ASN A 86 -12.06 3.17 18.09
N GLN A 87 -11.71 4.46 18.02
CA GLN A 87 -11.02 5.01 16.85
C GLN A 87 -9.70 4.30 16.60
N THR A 88 -9.45 3.85 15.37
CA THR A 88 -8.18 3.21 14.97
C THR A 88 -7.36 4.06 14.01
N TYR A 89 -8.02 4.93 13.24
CA TYR A 89 -7.36 5.79 12.25
C TYR A 89 -7.01 7.15 12.86
N PHE A 90 -5.72 7.43 13.01
CA PHE A 90 -5.20 8.67 13.58
C PHE A 90 -4.17 9.32 12.65
N VAL A 91 -4.53 10.45 12.03
CA VAL A 91 -3.66 11.15 11.07
C VAL A 91 -2.32 11.55 11.69
N ASN A 92 -2.29 11.98 12.96
CA ASN A 92 -1.06 12.37 13.64
C ASN A 92 -0.08 11.20 13.89
N LYS A 93 -0.55 9.95 13.80
CA LYS A 93 0.31 8.75 13.83
C LYS A 93 0.71 8.27 12.43
N ILE A 94 0.00 8.70 11.40
CA ILE A 94 0.20 8.29 10.02
C ILE A 94 1.12 9.26 9.29
N ALA A 95 0.77 10.55 9.29
CA ALA A 95 1.48 11.58 8.56
C ALA A 95 1.66 12.86 9.41
N PRO A 96 2.40 12.79 10.55
CA PRO A 96 2.90 14.00 11.19
C PRO A 96 3.89 14.75 10.27
N PHE A 97 4.29 15.97 10.66
CA PHE A 97 5.41 16.62 9.99
C PHE A 97 6.66 15.73 10.05
N ALA A 98 7.37 15.62 8.93
CA ALA A 98 8.51 14.73 8.74
C ALA A 98 8.20 13.24 8.98
N ALA A 99 6.97 12.81 8.66
CA ALA A 99 6.60 11.41 8.67
C ALA A 99 7.55 10.55 7.84
N ASN A 100 7.81 9.33 8.30
CA ASN A 100 8.61 8.35 7.59
C ASN A 100 7.93 6.98 7.59
N LEU A 101 7.96 6.34 6.42
CA LEU A 101 7.53 4.95 6.22
C LEU A 101 8.73 4.19 5.66
N VAL A 102 9.25 3.24 6.43
CA VAL A 102 10.47 2.50 6.10
C VAL A 102 10.14 1.03 5.89
N GLY A 103 10.34 0.54 4.67
CA GLY A 103 10.33 -0.89 4.36
C GLY A 103 11.72 -1.49 4.58
N GLN A 104 11.83 -2.57 5.33
CA GLN A 104 13.09 -3.26 5.60
C GLN A 104 13.02 -4.70 5.11
N VAL A 105 13.94 -5.10 4.23
CA VAL A 105 14.18 -6.51 3.89
C VAL A 105 15.26 -7.04 4.83
N LEU A 106 14.94 -8.12 5.54
CA LEU A 106 15.78 -8.69 6.59
C LEU A 106 16.06 -10.16 6.32
N SER A 107 17.28 -10.58 6.61
CA SER A 107 17.65 -11.99 6.66
C SER A 107 17.61 -12.49 8.11
N CYS A 108 16.81 -13.51 8.38
CA CYS A 108 16.68 -14.17 9.68
C CYS A 108 17.06 -15.65 9.54
N PRO A 109 18.36 -16.01 9.66
CA PRO A 109 18.82 -17.37 9.39
C PRO A 109 18.20 -18.47 10.25
N ALA A 110 17.63 -18.11 11.41
CA ALA A 110 16.98 -19.04 12.33
C ALA A 110 15.50 -19.34 11.96
N ALA A 111 14.93 -18.64 10.98
CA ALA A 111 13.54 -18.81 10.56
C ALA A 111 13.42 -19.80 9.39
N ALA A 112 12.24 -20.41 9.23
CA ALA A 112 11.97 -21.36 8.13
C ALA A 112 12.12 -20.70 6.74
N ASN A 113 11.72 -19.44 6.62
CA ASN A 113 12.04 -18.60 5.47
C ASN A 113 13.16 -17.64 5.88
N ALA A 114 14.25 -17.58 5.12
CA ALA A 114 15.38 -16.73 5.49
C ALA A 114 15.08 -15.23 5.29
N SER A 115 14.29 -14.86 4.28
CA SER A 115 14.05 -13.46 3.91
C SER A 115 12.65 -12.98 4.27
N HIS A 116 12.58 -11.83 4.93
CA HIS A 116 11.35 -11.19 5.36
C HIS A 116 11.33 -9.73 5.00
N ILE A 117 10.13 -9.16 4.92
CA ILE A 117 9.90 -7.71 4.89
C ILE A 117 9.09 -7.28 6.11
N ARG A 118 9.39 -6.10 6.64
CA ARG A 118 8.54 -5.39 7.60
C ARG A 118 8.48 -3.91 7.26
N PHE A 119 7.47 -3.23 7.79
CA PHE A 119 7.32 -1.79 7.67
C PHE A 119 7.35 -1.12 9.05
N ILE A 120 8.00 0.02 9.10
CA ILE A 120 8.06 0.90 10.28
C ILE A 120 7.49 2.25 9.86
N LEU A 121 6.46 2.72 10.57
CA LEU A 121 5.82 4.01 10.34
C LEU A 121 6.05 4.88 11.57
N ASN A 122 6.84 5.94 11.43
CA ASN A 122 7.16 6.85 12.53
C ASN A 122 7.67 6.10 13.78
N ASP A 123 8.67 5.25 13.59
CA ASP A 123 9.28 4.35 14.60
C ASP A 123 8.36 3.24 15.16
N GLY A 124 7.10 3.18 14.73
CA GLY A 124 6.17 2.10 15.09
C GLY A 124 6.20 0.94 14.09
N VAL A 125 6.42 -0.28 14.56
CA VAL A 125 6.29 -1.48 13.71
C VAL A 125 4.84 -1.64 13.27
N VAL A 126 4.64 -1.83 11.96
CA VAL A 126 3.32 -1.90 11.34
C VAL A 126 2.93 -3.38 11.12
N PRO A 127 1.80 -3.84 11.69
CA PRO A 127 1.28 -5.17 11.41
C PRO A 127 0.82 -5.30 9.95
N LEU A 128 1.35 -6.29 9.24
CA LEU A 128 1.01 -6.58 7.83
C LEU A 128 -0.16 -7.56 7.67
N THR A 129 -1.00 -7.73 8.68
CA THR A 129 -2.12 -8.70 8.67
C THR A 129 -3.19 -8.42 7.62
N GLY A 130 -3.20 -7.22 7.03
CA GLY A 130 -4.04 -6.89 5.87
C GLY A 130 -3.46 -7.39 4.55
N VAL A 131 -2.16 -7.62 4.46
CA VAL A 131 -1.51 -8.17 3.26
C VAL A 131 -1.80 -9.66 3.17
N LYS A 132 -2.34 -10.10 2.02
CA LYS A 132 -2.75 -11.49 1.80
C LYS A 132 -1.58 -12.45 2.08
N GLY A 133 -1.82 -13.47 2.91
CA GLY A 133 -0.82 -14.48 3.27
C GLY A 133 0.13 -14.08 4.41
N CYS A 134 0.28 -12.79 4.73
CA CYS A 134 1.06 -12.35 5.89
C CYS A 134 0.32 -12.67 7.19
N LYS A 135 0.96 -13.41 8.09
CA LYS A 135 0.42 -13.77 9.41
C LYS A 135 0.74 -12.70 10.45
N SER A 136 0.07 -12.76 11.59
CA SER A 136 0.48 -11.95 12.74
C SER A 136 1.89 -12.32 13.18
N SER A 137 2.70 -11.31 13.44
CA SER A 137 4.10 -11.43 13.84
C SER A 137 4.41 -10.36 14.87
N GLN A 138 5.04 -10.76 15.97
CA GLN A 138 5.44 -9.84 17.04
C GLN A 138 6.39 -8.75 16.53
N ASP A 139 7.24 -9.10 15.56
CA ASP A 139 8.23 -8.20 14.95
C ASP A 139 7.74 -7.55 13.64
N GLY A 140 6.47 -7.75 13.28
CA GLY A 140 5.87 -7.23 12.05
C GLY A 140 6.41 -7.88 10.76
N LEU A 141 7.07 -9.03 10.88
CA LEU A 141 7.69 -9.73 9.75
C LEU A 141 6.64 -10.44 8.89
N CYS A 142 6.79 -10.33 7.57
CA CYS A 142 6.14 -11.19 6.59
C CYS A 142 7.19 -11.82 5.66
N PRO A 143 7.09 -13.12 5.29
CA PRO A 143 7.97 -13.69 4.28
C PRO A 143 7.97 -12.87 3.00
N LEU A 144 9.17 -12.59 2.47
CA LEU A 144 9.33 -11.64 1.36
C LEU A 144 8.59 -12.09 0.10
N ASP A 145 8.67 -13.38 -0.22
CA ASP A 145 7.98 -14.00 -1.36
C ASP A 145 6.45 -13.88 -1.26
N THR A 146 5.91 -14.10 -0.06
CA THR A 146 4.48 -13.96 0.25
C THR A 146 4.04 -12.52 0.07
N PHE A 147 4.82 -11.56 0.58
CA PHE A 147 4.53 -10.13 0.39
C PHE A 147 4.57 -9.72 -1.08
N ILE A 148 5.59 -10.13 -1.84
CA ILE A 148 5.70 -9.82 -3.28
C ILE A 148 4.53 -10.40 -4.06
N ALA A 149 4.14 -11.65 -3.79
CA ALA A 149 2.99 -12.28 -4.43
C ALA A 149 1.69 -11.50 -4.14
N ALA A 150 1.48 -11.10 -2.88
CA ALA A 150 0.33 -10.31 -2.49
C ALA A 150 0.31 -8.91 -3.13
N MET A 151 1.46 -8.25 -3.25
CA MET A 151 1.55 -6.94 -3.92
C MET A 151 1.30 -7.04 -5.43
N LYS A 152 1.75 -8.12 -6.09
CA LYS A 152 1.42 -8.38 -7.50
C LYS A 152 -0.09 -8.57 -7.70
N GLU A 153 -0.72 -9.38 -6.86
CA GLU A 153 -2.18 -9.53 -6.88
C GLU A 153 -2.88 -8.19 -6.62
N ARG A 154 -2.39 -7.40 -5.66
CA ARG A 154 -2.95 -6.08 -5.35
C ARG A 154 -2.83 -5.09 -6.51
N ILE A 155 -1.73 -5.13 -7.26
CA ILE A 155 -1.53 -4.33 -8.48
C ILE A 155 -2.55 -4.70 -9.55
N GLU A 156 -2.82 -6.00 -9.75
CA GLU A 156 -3.85 -6.48 -10.69
C GLU A 156 -5.26 -6.17 -10.20
N GLU A 157 -5.46 -6.15 -8.89
CA GLU A 157 -6.76 -5.88 -8.28
C GLU A 157 -7.20 -4.44 -8.53
N VAL A 158 -6.29 -3.48 -8.38
CA VAL A 158 -6.57 -2.04 -8.45
C VAL A 158 -6.58 -1.56 -9.90
N ASP A 159 -7.76 -1.19 -10.37
CA ASP A 159 -7.97 -0.65 -11.72
C ASP A 159 -7.88 0.89 -11.66
N PHE A 160 -6.72 1.44 -12.04
CA PHE A 160 -6.48 2.88 -11.95
C PHE A 160 -7.45 3.70 -12.81
N ASP A 161 -7.67 3.28 -14.05
CA ASP A 161 -8.54 4.00 -14.99
C ASP A 161 -9.99 3.97 -14.50
N PHE A 162 -10.47 2.81 -14.05
CA PHE A 162 -11.82 2.73 -13.51
C PHE A 162 -11.94 3.51 -12.19
N ASP A 163 -11.09 3.22 -11.20
CA ASP A 163 -11.20 3.78 -9.86
C ASP A 163 -11.09 5.32 -9.92
N CYS A 164 -10.20 5.90 -10.75
CA CYS A 164 -9.99 7.35 -10.82
C CYS A 164 -10.85 8.08 -11.85
N LEU A 165 -11.15 7.47 -13.01
CA LEU A 165 -11.67 8.20 -14.18
C LEU A 165 -13.07 7.76 -14.61
N ALA A 166 -13.58 6.61 -14.14
CA ALA A 166 -14.92 6.17 -14.50
C ALA A 166 -16.00 7.04 -13.85
N ASN A 167 -17.16 7.09 -14.50
CA ASN A 167 -18.33 7.75 -13.96
C ASN A 167 -19.17 6.75 -13.15
N TYR A 168 -19.11 6.85 -11.83
CA TYR A 168 -19.94 6.07 -10.91
C TYR A 168 -20.43 6.94 -9.74
N THR A 169 -21.54 6.52 -9.13
CA THR A 169 -22.10 7.18 -7.95
C THR A 169 -21.90 6.30 -6.72
N ILE A 170 -21.40 6.91 -5.64
CA ILE A 170 -21.25 6.25 -4.35
C ILE A 170 -22.53 6.51 -3.55
N ALA A 171 -23.40 5.51 -3.46
CA ALA A 171 -24.63 5.62 -2.68
C ALA A 171 -24.35 5.74 -1.18
N ASP A 172 -23.31 5.06 -0.71
CA ASP A 172 -22.93 5.05 0.71
C ASP A 172 -21.39 4.98 0.85
N PRO A 173 -20.72 6.11 1.16
CA PRO A 173 -19.27 6.15 1.33
C PRO A 173 -18.79 5.42 2.59
N THR A 174 -19.67 5.13 3.56
CA THR A 174 -19.30 4.41 4.79
C THR A 174 -19.08 2.92 4.57
N LYS A 175 -19.23 2.43 3.32
CA LYS A 175 -18.92 1.05 2.94
C LYS A 175 -17.53 0.88 2.32
N ILE A 176 -16.80 1.97 2.11
CA ILE A 176 -15.48 1.93 1.50
C ILE A 176 -14.43 1.67 2.58
N THR A 177 -13.71 0.54 2.49
CA THR A 177 -12.73 0.13 3.49
C THR A 177 -11.35 -0.18 2.91
N ASP A 178 -11.26 -0.37 1.59
CA ASP A 178 -10.06 -0.84 0.88
C ASP A 178 -9.46 0.23 -0.06
N GLY A 179 -9.98 1.45 -0.01
CA GLY A 179 -9.48 2.56 -0.84
C GLY A 179 -9.99 2.59 -2.27
N ARG A 180 -11.04 1.82 -2.58
CA ARG A 180 -11.57 1.62 -3.93
C ARG A 180 -13.08 1.89 -4.00
N PRO A 181 -13.68 2.08 -5.19
CA PRO A 181 -15.14 2.24 -5.31
C PRO A 181 -15.85 1.00 -4.74
N PRO A 182 -17.09 1.05 -4.26
CA PRO A 182 -17.76 -0.14 -3.72
C PRO A 182 -17.80 -1.32 -4.70
N PRO A 183 -17.68 -2.59 -4.25
CA PRO A 183 -17.71 -3.76 -5.16
C PRO A 183 -18.94 -3.83 -6.07
N SER A 184 -20.07 -3.25 -5.67
CA SER A 184 -21.30 -3.19 -6.46
C SER A 184 -21.18 -2.37 -7.75
N VAL A 185 -20.22 -1.45 -7.83
CA VAL A 185 -19.99 -0.62 -9.02
C VAL A 185 -18.74 -1.03 -9.80
N ARG A 186 -17.85 -1.85 -9.21
CA ARG A 186 -16.63 -2.31 -9.89
C ARG A 186 -16.99 -3.20 -11.08
N PRO A 187 -16.26 -3.11 -12.21
CA PRO A 187 -16.40 -4.08 -13.28
C PRO A 187 -16.07 -5.48 -12.74
N LYS A 188 -16.78 -6.50 -13.23
CA LYS A 188 -16.40 -7.88 -12.95
C LYS A 188 -15.03 -8.11 -13.61
N MET A 189 -14.04 -8.48 -12.81
CA MET A 189 -12.73 -8.89 -13.33
C MET A 189 -12.94 -10.03 -14.33
N LYS A 190 -12.30 -9.90 -15.50
CA LYS A 190 -12.34 -10.92 -16.55
C LYS A 190 -11.49 -12.11 -16.19
#